data_AF-A0A8T2G776-F1
#
_entry.id   AF-A0A8T2G776-F1
#
_cell.length_a   1.000
_cell.length_b   1.000
_cell.length_c   1.000
_cell.angle_alpha   90.00
_cell.angle_beta   90.00
_cell.angle_gamma   90.00
#
_symmetry.space_group_name_H-M   'P 1'
#
loop_
_entity.id
_entity.type
_entity.pdbx_description
1 polymer ?
#
loop_
_entity_poly.entity_id
_entity_poly.type
_entity_poly.pdbx_seq_one_letter_code
_entity_poly.pdbx_strand_id
1 'polypeptide(L)'
;MCLKDDGGHRVLLSISSPSRGNTSFVVVEQDLSIPGMGGFFLNVVRGLMCFSRRKKARIYNPSTKQLLTLPAIKSDIVAQQGQTKHHPRYYIGHDPVSDQYKLVCTVAISSLLPRLGNLKSEHWVFALEAGGSWKKVVPLENYRHHAPSTEGRSTSGSVVRYMAWPDNYNCVVVSFDIRSEQLTIIPVPREIHLDEVVPAVTMMADLIEYGGKIAIFYHTNLKDEGSADLWVLEDTGKSEWSKKTLVLQPCQRHLVEDIELIVKGTTQDGKVILAPVEMHSRFYILYYNLQSNDLRKVEIKGVPDSWFDKECYFDLNSMDKSESFIYLET
;
A
#
# COMPACT_ATOMS: atom_id res chain seq x y z
N MET A 1 6.30 3.05 12.08
CA MET A 1 5.45 1.95 12.59
C MET A 1 4.30 2.54 13.38
N CYS A 2 3.06 2.12 13.13
CA CYS A 2 1.90 2.48 13.93
C CYS A 2 1.32 1.21 14.55
N LEU A 3 1.14 1.22 15.87
CA LEU A 3 0.40 0.18 16.58
C LEU A 3 -1.01 0.66 16.85
N LYS A 4 -1.98 -0.26 16.76
CA LYS A 4 -3.37 -0.01 17.09
C LYS A 4 -3.94 -1.21 17.87
N ASP A 5 -4.49 -0.96 19.05
CA ASP A 5 -5.22 -1.98 19.81
C ASP A 5 -6.73 -1.95 19.50
N ASP A 6 -7.46 -2.92 20.06
CA ASP A 6 -8.90 -3.06 19.90
C ASP A 6 -9.69 -1.90 20.50
N GLY A 7 -9.16 -1.28 21.57
CA GLY A 7 -9.68 -0.06 22.17
C GLY A 7 -9.52 1.17 21.28
N GLY A 8 -8.81 1.05 20.15
CA GLY A 8 -8.54 2.12 19.21
C GLY A 8 -7.42 3.06 19.66
N HIS A 9 -6.71 2.73 20.74
CA HIS A 9 -5.51 3.42 21.16
C HIS A 9 -4.41 3.18 20.13
N ARG A 10 -3.61 4.21 19.87
CA ARG A 10 -2.62 4.22 18.78
C ARG A 10 -1.35 4.90 19.22
N VAL A 11 -0.23 4.30 18.86
CA VAL A 11 1.10 4.88 19.05
C VAL A 11 1.85 4.82 17.73
N LEU A 12 2.52 5.92 17.38
CA LEU A 12 3.48 5.96 16.30
C LEU A 12 4.89 5.76 16.87
N LEU A 13 5.64 4.86 16.25
CA LEU A 13 6.99 4.45 16.60
C LEU A 13 7.88 4.65 15.38
N SER A 14 9.06 5.22 15.58
CA SER A 14 10.08 5.32 14.54
C SER A 14 10.91 4.05 14.54
N ILE A 15 11.19 3.48 13.35
CA ILE A 15 12.13 2.36 13.22
C ILE A 15 13.42 2.91 12.63
N SER A 16 14.51 2.82 13.39
CA SER A 16 15.84 3.05 12.86
C SER A 16 16.30 1.80 12.10
N SER A 17 16.50 1.91 10.78
CA SER A 17 17.11 0.84 9.99
C SER A 17 18.53 0.56 10.52
N PRO A 18 18.92 -0.71 10.73
CA PRO A 18 20.22 -1.05 11.28
C PRO A 18 21.31 -0.63 10.29
N SER A 19 22.37 -0.01 10.81
CA SER A 19 23.53 0.39 10.02
C SER A 19 24.23 -0.83 9.42
N ARG A 20 24.01 -1.12 8.12
CA ARG A 20 24.79 -2.04 7.25
C ARG A 20 25.18 -3.43 7.81
N GLY A 21 24.64 -3.85 8.94
CA GLY A 21 24.99 -5.08 9.63
C GLY A 21 23.87 -6.11 9.52
N ASN A 22 24.26 -7.38 9.51
CA ASN A 22 23.37 -8.54 9.63
C ASN A 22 22.77 -8.62 11.05
N THR A 23 22.05 -7.60 11.53
CA THR A 23 21.43 -7.67 12.86
C THR A 23 20.16 -8.51 12.82
N SER A 24 19.91 -9.29 13.88
CA SER A 24 18.69 -10.08 14.06
C SER A 24 17.51 -9.27 14.60
N PHE A 25 17.70 -7.98 14.84
CA PHE A 25 16.68 -7.10 15.37
C PHE A 25 16.78 -5.67 14.82
N VAL A 26 15.66 -4.96 14.91
CA VAL A 26 15.53 -3.50 14.79
C VAL A 26 15.00 -2.94 16.09
N VAL A 27 15.37 -1.70 16.40
CA VAL A 27 14.89 -0.99 17.60
C VAL A 27 13.89 0.07 17.16
N VAL A 28 12.76 0.12 17.84
CA VAL A 28 11.81 1.21 17.75
C VAL A 28 12.10 2.25 18.82
N GLU A 29 11.99 3.51 18.45
CA GLU A 29 11.98 4.62 19.39
C GLU A 29 10.58 5.24 19.41
N GLN A 30 10.12 5.58 20.61
CA GLN A 30 8.86 6.29 20.78
C GLN A 30 9.07 7.76 20.48
N ASP A 31 8.53 8.21 19.34
CA ASP A 31 8.50 9.62 19.02
C ASP A 31 7.28 10.27 19.67
N LEU A 32 7.47 10.81 20.87
CA LEU A 32 6.44 11.55 21.60
C LEU A 32 6.01 12.86 20.90
N SER A 33 6.72 13.28 19.86
CA SER A 33 6.42 14.52 19.13
C SER A 33 5.33 14.36 18.08
N ILE A 34 5.05 13.12 17.63
CA ILE A 34 4.02 12.85 16.61
C ILE A 34 2.77 12.28 17.30
N PRO A 35 1.64 13.02 17.29
CA PRO A 35 0.41 12.52 17.89
C PRO A 35 -0.15 11.33 17.10
N GLY A 36 -0.81 10.40 17.79
CA GLY A 36 -1.56 9.32 17.15
C GLY A 36 -2.65 9.87 16.24
N MET A 37 -2.46 9.82 14.92
CA MET A 37 -3.33 10.53 13.96
C MET A 37 -4.73 9.90 13.80
N GLY A 38 -4.86 8.61 14.12
CA GLY A 38 -6.04 7.81 13.81
C GLY A 38 -6.24 7.59 12.31
N GLY A 39 -7.08 6.62 11.92
CA GLY A 39 -7.33 6.31 10.50
C GLY A 39 -6.43 5.23 9.90
N PHE A 40 -6.35 5.15 8.57
CA PHE A 40 -5.44 4.23 7.86
C PHE A 40 -4.30 5.04 7.25
N PHE A 41 -3.05 4.65 7.50
CA PHE A 41 -1.90 5.31 6.89
C PHE A 41 -1.84 4.95 5.39
N LEU A 42 -1.64 5.96 4.55
CA LEU A 42 -1.82 5.85 3.10
C LEU A 42 -0.56 5.94 2.28
N ASN A 43 0.48 6.63 2.74
CA ASN A 43 1.84 6.68 2.16
C ASN A 43 2.56 7.92 2.70
N VAL A 44 3.87 7.94 2.51
CA VAL A 44 4.71 9.14 2.66
C VAL A 44 5.21 9.54 1.28
N VAL A 45 5.20 10.84 1.00
CA VAL A 45 5.83 11.42 -0.19
C VAL A 45 6.55 12.69 0.24
N ARG A 46 7.87 12.75 0.07
CA ARG A 46 8.72 13.89 0.42
C ARG A 46 8.50 14.39 1.84
N GLY A 47 8.49 13.47 2.79
CA GLY A 47 8.27 13.75 4.22
C GLY A 47 6.81 14.09 4.61
N LEU A 48 5.88 14.20 3.67
CA LEU A 48 4.46 14.38 3.97
C LEU A 48 3.79 13.03 4.21
N MET A 49 3.19 12.86 5.39
CA MET A 49 2.46 11.65 5.74
C MET A 49 0.98 11.79 5.37
N CYS A 50 0.47 10.90 4.54
CA CYS A 50 -0.94 10.87 4.16
C CYS A 50 -1.70 9.80 4.96
N PHE A 51 -2.90 10.14 5.42
CA PHE A 51 -3.78 9.27 6.18
C PHE A 51 -5.23 9.42 5.71
N SER A 52 -6.03 8.35 5.81
CA SER A 52 -7.48 8.44 5.67
C SER A 52 -8.17 8.28 7.02
N ARG A 53 -9.03 9.22 7.40
CA ARG A 53 -9.84 9.12 8.62
C ARG A 53 -11.27 9.55 8.34
N ARG A 54 -12.25 8.73 8.73
CA ARG A 54 -13.69 8.98 8.51
C ARG A 54 -14.01 9.37 7.05
N LYS A 55 -13.41 8.64 6.08
CA LYS A 55 -13.57 8.88 4.63
C LYS A 55 -13.05 10.25 4.13
N LYS A 56 -12.14 10.89 4.87
CA LYS A 56 -11.42 12.09 4.43
C LYS A 56 -9.92 11.82 4.41
N ALA A 57 -9.21 12.37 3.44
CA ALA A 57 -7.76 12.40 3.43
C ALA A 57 -7.23 13.49 4.39
N ARG A 58 -6.11 13.18 5.02
CA ARG A 58 -5.35 14.07 5.90
C ARG A 58 -3.89 14.00 5.53
N ILE A 59 -3.22 15.15 5.58
CA ILE A 59 -1.79 15.27 5.31
C ILE A 59 -1.15 15.87 6.54
N TYR A 60 -0.16 15.18 7.07
CA TYR A 60 0.60 15.62 8.22
C TYR A 60 2.05 15.87 7.79
N ASN A 61 2.57 17.02 8.19
CA ASN A 61 3.97 17.36 8.02
C ASN A 61 4.65 17.24 9.39
N PRO A 62 5.47 16.21 9.64
CA PRO A 62 6.16 16.03 10.92
C PRO A 62 7.08 17.19 11.28
N SER A 63 7.71 17.82 10.28
CA SER A 63 8.68 18.92 10.44
C SER A 63 8.01 20.19 10.96
N THR A 64 6.83 20.51 10.45
CA THR A 64 6.07 21.70 10.87
C THR A 64 4.99 21.40 11.90
N LYS A 65 4.75 20.11 12.18
CA LYS A 65 3.63 19.60 13.01
C LYS A 65 2.25 20.03 12.53
N GLN A 66 2.12 20.45 11.27
CA GLN A 66 0.85 20.87 10.71
C GLN A 66 0.06 19.67 10.19
N LEU A 67 -1.25 19.70 10.45
CA LEU A 67 -2.20 18.72 9.94
C LEU A 67 -3.23 19.41 9.06
N LEU A 68 -3.21 19.08 7.77
CA LEU A 68 -4.25 19.47 6.83
C LEU A 68 -5.30 18.37 6.72
N THR A 69 -6.58 18.72 6.83
CA THR A 69 -7.70 17.82 6.53
C THR A 69 -8.38 18.27 5.25
N LEU A 70 -8.40 17.42 4.23
CA LEU A 70 -9.02 17.75 2.96
C LEU A 70 -10.56 17.70 3.05
N PRO A 71 -11.27 18.48 2.22
CA PRO A 71 -12.72 18.41 2.13
C PRO A 71 -13.20 17.00 1.73
N ALA A 72 -14.43 16.65 2.08
CA ALA A 72 -15.02 15.39 1.64
C ALA A 72 -15.34 15.44 0.14
N ILE A 73 -15.16 14.32 -0.55
CA ILE A 73 -15.57 14.17 -1.95
C ILE A 73 -17.09 14.03 -2.00
N LYS A 74 -17.72 14.87 -2.84
CA LYS A 74 -19.11 14.73 -3.24
C LYS A 74 -19.13 13.91 -4.53
N SER A 75 -19.33 12.60 -4.36
CA SER A 75 -19.32 11.63 -5.45
C SER A 75 -20.72 11.50 -6.05
N ASP A 76 -20.81 11.40 -7.38
CA ASP A 76 -22.09 11.34 -8.09
C ASP A 76 -22.65 9.90 -8.08
N ILE A 77 -21.81 8.90 -7.80
CA ILE A 77 -22.26 7.51 -7.65
C ILE A 77 -22.92 7.28 -6.27
N VAL A 78 -24.17 6.86 -6.33
CA VAL A 78 -25.01 6.50 -5.18
C VAL A 78 -25.24 4.99 -5.19
N ALA A 79 -24.99 4.35 -4.05
CA ALA A 79 -25.25 2.92 -3.89
C ALA A 79 -26.76 2.66 -3.90
N GLN A 80 -27.22 1.76 -4.77
CA GLN A 80 -28.60 1.31 -4.82
C GLN A 80 -28.84 0.14 -3.85
N GLN A 81 -30.09 -0.32 -3.72
CA GLN A 81 -30.43 -1.48 -2.90
C GLN A 81 -29.60 -2.71 -3.32
N GLY A 82 -28.94 -3.35 -2.36
CA GLY A 82 -28.02 -4.48 -2.61
C GLY A 82 -26.58 -4.09 -2.96
N GLN A 83 -26.29 -2.80 -3.13
CA GLN A 83 -24.92 -2.29 -3.33
C GLN A 83 -24.36 -1.67 -2.06
N THR A 84 -23.04 -1.70 -1.93
CA THR A 84 -22.30 -1.04 -0.86
C THR A 84 -21.28 -0.08 -1.42
N LYS A 85 -21.02 0.99 -0.67
CA LYS A 85 -19.98 1.96 -0.99
C LYS A 85 -18.69 1.55 -0.30
N HIS A 86 -17.66 1.34 -1.10
CA HIS A 86 -16.31 1.03 -0.62
C HIS A 86 -15.73 2.24 0.11
N HIS A 87 -14.78 1.98 1.01
CA HIS A 87 -13.97 3.05 1.59
C HIS A 87 -13.17 3.73 0.47
N PRO A 88 -13.22 5.08 0.35
CA PRO A 88 -12.42 5.78 -0.64
C PRO A 88 -10.93 5.48 -0.43
N ARG A 89 -10.22 5.16 -1.52
CA ARG A 89 -8.77 5.00 -1.50
C ARG A 89 -8.12 6.25 -2.02
N TYR A 90 -7.11 6.72 -1.29
CA TYR A 90 -6.35 7.91 -1.62
C TYR A 90 -4.89 7.53 -1.80
N TYR A 91 -4.25 8.19 -2.75
CA TYR A 91 -2.83 8.08 -3.00
C TYR A 91 -2.29 9.48 -3.26
N ILE A 92 -1.27 9.89 -2.51
CA ILE A 92 -0.53 11.12 -2.81
C ILE A 92 0.62 10.82 -3.78
N GLY A 93 0.88 11.75 -4.70
CA GLY A 93 2.03 11.74 -5.58
C GLY A 93 2.59 13.15 -5.77
N HIS A 94 3.81 13.23 -6.29
CA HIS A 94 4.53 14.48 -6.50
C HIS A 94 5.02 14.54 -7.95
N ASP A 95 4.77 15.65 -8.62
CA ASP A 95 5.36 15.93 -9.92
C ASP A 95 6.67 16.71 -9.74
N PRO A 96 7.85 16.11 -10.00
CA PRO A 96 9.13 16.81 -9.83
C PRO A 96 9.40 17.92 -10.83
N VAL A 97 8.63 18.03 -11.92
CA VAL A 97 8.83 19.10 -12.92
C VAL A 97 8.05 20.35 -12.57
N SER A 98 6.77 20.21 -12.18
CA SER A 98 5.96 21.34 -11.74
C SER A 98 6.06 21.62 -10.24
N ASP A 99 6.76 20.76 -9.50
CA ASP A 99 6.87 20.76 -8.04
C ASP A 99 5.50 20.75 -7.31
N GLN A 100 4.51 20.07 -7.92
CA GLN A 100 3.16 20.01 -7.38
C GLN A 100 2.88 18.66 -6.72
N TYR A 101 2.23 18.72 -5.57
CA TYR A 101 1.65 17.55 -4.91
C TYR A 101 0.19 17.42 -5.31
N LYS A 102 -0.22 16.20 -5.68
CA LYS A 102 -1.63 15.90 -5.89
C LYS A 102 -2.03 14.62 -5.20
N LEU A 103 -3.29 14.57 -4.80
CA LEU A 103 -3.91 13.38 -4.27
C LEU A 103 -4.90 12.85 -5.28
N VAL A 104 -4.75 11.60 -5.67
CA VAL A 104 -5.76 10.88 -6.43
C VAL A 104 -6.61 10.06 -5.46
N CYS A 105 -7.93 10.11 -5.66
CA CYS A 105 -8.90 9.33 -4.91
C CYS A 105 -9.76 8.51 -5.86
N THR A 106 -9.98 7.25 -5.51
CA THR A 106 -10.93 6.38 -6.18
C THR A 106 -12.09 6.06 -5.23
N VAL A 107 -13.30 6.38 -5.67
CA VAL A 107 -14.55 6.03 -4.99
C VAL A 107 -15.21 4.92 -5.79
N ALA A 108 -15.63 3.84 -5.14
CA ALA A 108 -16.28 2.72 -5.80
C ALA A 108 -17.54 2.28 -5.05
N ILE A 109 -18.51 1.75 -5.81
CA ILE A 109 -19.67 1.02 -5.29
C ILE A 109 -19.77 -0.33 -6.01
N SER A 110 -20.19 -1.36 -5.31
CA SER A 110 -20.48 -2.66 -5.93
C SER A 110 -21.57 -3.42 -5.19
N SER A 111 -22.16 -4.39 -5.86
CA SER A 111 -22.98 -5.42 -5.23
C SER A 111 -22.15 -6.25 -4.25
N LEU A 112 -22.80 -6.70 -3.18
CA LEU A 112 -22.24 -7.69 -2.27
C LEU A 112 -22.27 -9.10 -2.87
N LEU A 113 -23.34 -9.40 -3.63
CA LEU A 113 -23.56 -10.69 -4.28
C LEU A 113 -24.07 -10.47 -5.73
N PRO A 114 -23.39 -11.03 -6.75
CA PRO A 114 -22.01 -11.51 -6.67
C PRO A 114 -21.06 -10.39 -6.22
N ARG A 115 -20.00 -10.74 -5.50
CA ARG A 115 -19.01 -9.77 -4.99
C ARG A 115 -18.39 -9.00 -6.16
N LEU A 116 -18.20 -7.70 -5.97
CA LEU A 116 -17.76 -6.76 -7.03
C LEU A 116 -18.67 -6.76 -8.28
N GLY A 117 -19.89 -7.30 -8.19
CA GLY A 117 -20.89 -7.20 -9.26
C GLY A 117 -21.39 -5.76 -9.45
N ASN A 118 -21.79 -5.41 -10.68
CA ASN A 118 -22.31 -4.08 -11.03
C ASN A 118 -21.41 -2.93 -10.52
N LEU A 119 -20.09 -3.14 -10.60
CA LEU A 119 -19.08 -2.22 -10.10
C LEU A 119 -19.16 -0.88 -10.84
N LYS A 120 -19.17 0.21 -10.08
CA LYS A 120 -19.01 1.56 -10.60
C LYS A 120 -17.95 2.28 -9.79
N SER A 121 -17.12 3.05 -10.46
CA SER A 121 -16.08 3.87 -9.84
C SER A 121 -15.93 5.23 -10.49
N GLU A 122 -15.50 6.17 -9.64
CA GLU A 122 -15.14 7.54 -10.01
C GLU A 122 -13.76 7.85 -9.47
N HIS A 123 -13.04 8.67 -10.22
CA HIS A 123 -11.70 9.14 -9.89
C HIS A 123 -11.72 10.65 -9.67
N TRP A 124 -10.99 11.09 -8.66
CA TRP A 124 -10.93 12.48 -8.25
C TRP A 124 -9.49 12.85 -7.98
N VAL A 125 -9.09 14.06 -8.34
CA VAL A 125 -7.77 14.60 -8.08
C VAL A 125 -7.88 15.88 -7.27
N PHE A 126 -6.97 16.07 -6.32
CA PHE A 126 -6.84 17.28 -5.52
C PHE A 126 -5.41 17.79 -5.65
N ALA A 127 -5.23 18.96 -6.24
CA ALA A 127 -3.95 19.65 -6.20
C ALA A 127 -3.77 20.31 -4.83
N LEU A 128 -2.62 20.06 -4.20
CA LEU A 128 -2.31 20.59 -2.88
C LEU A 128 -1.80 22.02 -3.00
N GLU A 129 -2.73 22.96 -3.16
CA GLU A 129 -2.47 24.39 -3.30
C GLU A 129 -3.50 25.20 -2.49
N ALA A 130 -3.21 26.47 -2.24
CA ALA A 130 -4.12 27.37 -1.55
C ALA A 130 -5.46 27.47 -2.30
N GLY A 131 -6.57 27.18 -1.62
CA GLY A 131 -7.90 27.14 -2.25
C GLY A 131 -8.18 25.89 -3.11
N GLY A 132 -7.31 24.88 -3.06
CA GLY A 132 -7.47 23.63 -3.80
C GLY A 132 -8.83 22.96 -3.58
N SER A 133 -9.34 22.29 -4.61
CA SER A 133 -10.61 21.57 -4.58
C SER A 133 -10.53 20.24 -5.34
N TRP A 134 -11.44 19.32 -5.00
CA TRP A 134 -11.54 18.04 -5.70
C TRP A 134 -12.07 18.26 -7.12
N LYS A 135 -11.30 17.81 -8.11
CA LYS A 135 -11.68 17.80 -9.52
C LYS A 135 -11.96 16.37 -9.95
N LYS A 136 -13.04 16.14 -10.69
CA LYS A 136 -13.37 14.82 -11.22
C LYS A 136 -12.44 14.52 -12.38
N VAL A 137 -11.78 13.37 -12.35
CA VAL A 137 -10.97 12.88 -13.46
C VAL A 137 -11.90 12.22 -14.47
N VAL A 138 -11.78 12.61 -15.74
CA VAL A 138 -12.55 12.02 -16.84
C VAL A 138 -11.74 10.88 -17.43
N PRO A 139 -12.18 9.61 -17.28
CA PRO A 139 -11.47 8.49 -17.86
C PRO A 139 -11.56 8.48 -19.40
N LEU A 140 -10.60 7.80 -20.05
CA LEU A 140 -10.61 7.58 -21.50
C LEU A 140 -11.77 6.65 -21.95
N GLU A 141 -12.09 6.65 -23.25
CA GLU A 141 -13.27 5.95 -23.83
C GLU A 141 -13.35 4.44 -23.51
N ASN A 142 -12.22 3.78 -23.21
CA ASN A 142 -12.15 2.35 -22.88
C ASN A 142 -12.00 2.07 -21.37
N TYR A 143 -12.43 3.00 -20.54
CA TYR A 143 -12.34 2.87 -19.09
C TYR A 143 -13.16 1.69 -18.57
N ARG A 144 -12.50 0.88 -17.72
CA ARG A 144 -13.15 -0.19 -16.97
C ARG A 144 -13.24 0.21 -15.51
N HIS A 145 -14.45 0.18 -14.98
CA HIS A 145 -14.69 0.31 -13.56
C HIS A 145 -13.90 -0.73 -12.79
N HIS A 146 -13.22 -0.27 -11.75
CA HIS A 146 -12.44 -1.10 -10.85
C HIS A 146 -12.55 -0.62 -9.40
N ALA A 147 -12.31 -1.54 -8.47
CA ALA A 147 -12.17 -1.27 -7.05
C ALA A 147 -10.67 -1.33 -6.70
N PRO A 148 -10.08 -0.23 -6.19
CA PRO A 148 -8.68 -0.22 -5.76
C PRO A 148 -8.46 -1.20 -4.60
N SER A 149 -7.34 -1.92 -4.62
CA SER A 149 -6.91 -2.76 -3.51
C SER A 149 -6.66 -1.92 -2.24
N THR A 150 -6.74 -2.57 -1.09
CA THR A 150 -6.27 -2.03 0.21
C THR A 150 -4.77 -1.81 0.21
N GLU A 151 -4.06 -2.71 -0.46
CA GLU A 151 -2.60 -2.85 -0.44
C GLU A 151 -2.05 -2.79 -1.88
N GLY A 152 -0.73 -2.79 -2.03
CA GLY A 152 -0.10 -2.78 -3.35
C GLY A 152 -0.16 -1.43 -4.05
N ARG A 153 0.67 -0.49 -3.59
CA ARG A 153 0.88 0.83 -4.20
C ARG A 153 2.37 1.09 -4.42
N SER A 154 2.69 1.83 -5.47
CA SER A 154 4.03 2.33 -5.73
C SER A 154 3.95 3.74 -6.30
N THR A 155 4.85 4.61 -5.87
CA THR A 155 5.02 5.96 -6.43
C THR A 155 6.42 6.03 -7.02
N SER A 156 6.50 6.29 -8.32
CA SER A 156 7.77 6.45 -9.03
C SER A 156 7.71 7.73 -9.85
N GLY A 157 8.48 8.74 -9.42
CA GLY A 157 8.39 10.09 -9.98
C GLY A 157 6.96 10.65 -9.88
N SER A 158 6.44 11.14 -11.01
CA SER A 158 5.08 11.70 -11.12
C SER A 158 3.98 10.64 -11.26
N VAL A 159 4.29 9.34 -11.19
CA VAL A 159 3.32 8.28 -11.45
C VAL A 159 2.99 7.51 -10.19
N VAL A 160 1.71 7.47 -9.85
CA VAL A 160 1.15 6.63 -8.80
C VAL A 160 0.59 5.37 -9.44
N ARG A 161 0.99 4.20 -8.96
CA ARG A 161 0.46 2.90 -9.38
C ARG A 161 -0.18 2.17 -8.23
N TYR A 162 -1.29 1.50 -8.49
CA TYR A 162 -1.97 0.67 -7.51
C TYR A 162 -2.63 -0.56 -8.16
N MET A 163 -2.79 -1.64 -7.40
CA MET A 163 -3.56 -2.79 -7.85
C MET A 163 -5.05 -2.53 -7.73
N ALA A 164 -5.83 -3.03 -8.67
CA ALA A 164 -7.27 -2.89 -8.67
C ALA A 164 -8.00 -4.08 -9.29
N TRP A 165 -9.28 -4.16 -8.96
CA TRP A 165 -10.16 -5.29 -9.26
C TRP A 165 -11.33 -4.82 -10.12
N PRO A 166 -11.36 -5.11 -11.43
CA PRO A 166 -12.53 -4.85 -12.26
C PRO A 166 -13.71 -5.76 -11.93
N ASP A 167 -13.42 -6.95 -11.40
CA ASP A 167 -14.38 -7.92 -10.90
C ASP A 167 -13.72 -8.80 -9.82
N ASN A 168 -14.42 -9.86 -9.38
CA ASN A 168 -13.96 -10.72 -8.29
C ASN A 168 -12.76 -11.60 -8.63
N TYR A 169 -12.36 -11.72 -9.90
CA TYR A 169 -11.41 -12.72 -10.37
C TYR A 169 -10.28 -12.15 -11.23
N ASN A 170 -10.45 -10.96 -11.78
CA ASN A 170 -9.43 -10.30 -12.59
C ASN A 170 -8.74 -9.20 -11.80
N CYS A 171 -7.41 -9.15 -11.87
CA CYS A 171 -6.61 -8.04 -11.35
C CYS A 171 -6.07 -7.17 -12.49
N VAL A 172 -5.91 -5.88 -12.24
CA VAL A 172 -5.20 -4.94 -13.12
C VAL A 172 -4.28 -4.05 -12.29
N VAL A 173 -3.26 -3.48 -12.94
CA VAL A 173 -2.49 -2.36 -12.37
C VAL A 173 -3.01 -1.07 -12.98
N VAL A 174 -3.35 -0.11 -12.13
CA VAL A 174 -3.78 1.21 -12.56
C VAL A 174 -2.64 2.18 -12.36
N SER A 175 -2.35 2.97 -13.39
CA SER A 175 -1.34 4.02 -13.39
C SER A 175 -2.05 5.37 -13.48
N PHE A 176 -1.73 6.27 -12.57
CA PHE A 176 -2.20 7.65 -12.57
C PHE A 176 -0.99 8.58 -12.66
N ASP A 177 -0.89 9.34 -13.75
CA ASP A 177 0.14 10.35 -13.90
C ASP A 177 -0.34 11.67 -13.29
N ILE A 178 0.37 12.13 -12.26
CA ILE A 178 0.07 13.34 -11.51
C ILE A 178 0.16 14.59 -12.38
N ARG A 179 1.05 14.61 -13.38
CA ARG A 179 1.24 15.77 -14.24
C ARG A 179 0.11 15.91 -15.24
N SER A 180 -0.13 14.85 -16.02
CA SER A 180 -1.16 14.85 -17.06
C SER A 180 -2.58 14.59 -16.51
N GLU A 181 -2.68 14.16 -15.25
CA GLU A 181 -3.93 13.74 -14.60
C GLU A 181 -4.63 12.58 -15.33
N GLN A 182 -3.87 11.79 -16.08
CA GLN A 182 -4.37 10.68 -16.88
C GLN A 182 -4.31 9.36 -16.14
N LEU A 183 -5.37 8.57 -16.30
CA LEU A 183 -5.49 7.22 -15.76
C LEU A 183 -5.33 6.20 -16.88
N THR A 184 -4.42 5.25 -16.69
CA THR A 184 -4.16 4.14 -17.62
C THR A 184 -4.30 2.81 -16.90
N ILE A 185 -4.90 1.83 -17.56
CA ILE A 185 -5.05 0.47 -17.03
C ILE A 185 -4.04 -0.42 -17.74
N ILE A 186 -3.22 -1.11 -16.95
CA ILE A 186 -2.24 -2.09 -17.39
C ILE A 186 -2.81 -3.48 -17.06
N PRO A 187 -3.17 -4.28 -18.06
CA PRO A 187 -3.62 -5.64 -17.85
C PRO A 187 -2.54 -6.47 -17.15
N VAL A 188 -2.97 -7.32 -16.22
CA VAL A 188 -2.13 -8.31 -15.56
C VAL A 188 -2.36 -9.67 -16.23
N PRO A 189 -1.33 -10.52 -16.42
CA PRO A 189 -1.47 -11.79 -17.10
C PRO A 189 -2.48 -12.71 -16.39
N ARG A 190 -3.26 -13.47 -17.17
CA ARG A 190 -4.22 -14.42 -16.58
C ARG A 190 -3.54 -15.58 -15.85
N GLU A 191 -2.28 -15.85 -16.16
CA GLU A 191 -1.46 -16.89 -15.55
C GLU A 191 -1.14 -16.64 -14.06
N ILE A 192 -1.40 -15.43 -13.53
CA ILE A 192 -1.43 -15.19 -12.08
C ILE A 192 -2.55 -16.01 -11.40
N HIS A 193 -3.54 -16.47 -12.17
CA HIS A 193 -4.76 -17.12 -11.69
C HIS A 193 -4.80 -18.65 -11.90
N LEU A 194 -3.68 -19.32 -12.23
CA LEU A 194 -3.66 -20.75 -12.57
C LEU A 194 -3.17 -21.63 -11.43
N ASP A 195 -4.15 -22.13 -10.66
CA ASP A 195 -4.40 -23.56 -10.36
C ASP A 195 -5.79 -23.69 -9.70
N GLU A 196 -6.26 -22.62 -9.05
CA GLU A 196 -7.65 -22.35 -8.69
C GLU A 196 -7.96 -20.86 -8.94
N VAL A 197 -9.18 -20.52 -9.38
CA VAL A 197 -9.57 -19.12 -9.58
C VAL A 197 -9.67 -18.43 -8.21
N VAL A 198 -8.57 -17.83 -7.74
CA VAL A 198 -8.49 -17.17 -6.43
C VAL A 198 -9.32 -15.88 -6.44
N PRO A 199 -10.37 -15.77 -5.61
CA PRO A 199 -11.13 -14.53 -5.47
C PRO A 199 -10.29 -13.36 -4.98
N ALA A 200 -10.67 -12.13 -5.36
CA ALA A 200 -10.03 -10.90 -4.92
C ALA A 200 -9.90 -10.72 -3.39
N VAL A 201 -10.73 -11.42 -2.61
CA VAL A 201 -10.71 -11.36 -1.13
C VAL A 201 -9.66 -12.27 -0.50
N THR A 202 -9.22 -13.31 -1.20
CA THR A 202 -8.22 -14.28 -0.71
C THR A 202 -6.87 -14.12 -1.40
N MET A 203 -6.79 -13.33 -2.48
CA MET A 203 -5.54 -13.09 -3.17
C MET A 203 -4.61 -12.20 -2.35
N MET A 204 -3.42 -12.71 -2.05
CA MET A 204 -2.36 -11.95 -1.40
C MET A 204 -1.34 -11.52 -2.44
N ALA A 205 -1.38 -10.25 -2.83
CA ALA A 205 -0.49 -9.70 -3.83
C ALA A 205 -0.31 -8.19 -3.66
N ASP A 206 0.92 -7.73 -3.90
CA ASP A 206 1.27 -6.32 -3.76
C ASP A 206 2.18 -5.84 -4.89
N LEU A 207 2.04 -4.56 -5.23
CA LEU A 207 3.02 -3.86 -6.06
C LEU A 207 4.26 -3.53 -5.24
N ILE A 208 5.40 -3.94 -5.77
CA ILE A 208 6.72 -3.67 -5.23
C ILE A 208 7.64 -3.07 -6.30
N GLU A 209 8.72 -2.46 -5.86
CA GLU A 209 9.83 -2.10 -6.73
C GLU A 209 10.88 -3.21 -6.71
N TYR A 210 11.27 -3.70 -7.89
CA TYR A 210 12.25 -4.76 -8.07
C TYR A 210 13.20 -4.40 -9.20
N GLY A 211 14.47 -4.16 -8.87
CA GLY A 211 15.50 -3.81 -9.86
C GLY A 211 15.18 -2.52 -10.65
N GLY A 212 14.54 -1.54 -10.01
CA GLY A 212 14.09 -0.29 -10.65
C GLY A 212 12.85 -0.44 -11.54
N LYS A 213 12.27 -1.64 -11.60
CA LYS A 213 11.01 -1.92 -12.31
C LYS A 213 9.89 -2.15 -11.33
N ILE A 214 8.67 -2.00 -11.81
CA ILE A 214 7.47 -2.38 -11.06
C ILE A 214 7.27 -3.87 -11.18
N ALA A 215 6.97 -4.52 -10.07
CA ALA A 215 6.61 -5.92 -10.03
C ALA A 215 5.41 -6.17 -9.13
N ILE A 216 4.67 -7.25 -9.40
CA ILE A 216 3.66 -7.80 -8.51
C ILE A 216 4.30 -8.95 -7.76
N PHE A 217 4.30 -8.88 -6.43
CA PHE A 217 4.70 -9.96 -5.55
C PHE A 217 3.46 -10.73 -5.10
N TYR A 218 3.16 -11.81 -5.82
CA TYR A 218 2.03 -12.69 -5.55
C TYR A 218 2.46 -13.76 -4.53
N HIS A 219 1.86 -13.74 -3.35
CA HIS A 219 2.31 -14.53 -2.20
C HIS A 219 1.15 -15.28 -1.51
N THR A 220 0.04 -15.50 -2.22
CA THR A 220 -1.07 -16.33 -1.75
C THR A 220 -0.59 -17.70 -1.26
N ASN A 221 0.30 -18.35 -2.04
CA ASN A 221 0.80 -19.69 -1.73
C ASN A 221 1.99 -19.69 -0.75
N LEU A 222 2.41 -18.53 -0.24
CA LEU A 222 3.60 -18.44 0.60
C LEU A 222 3.43 -19.20 1.91
N LYS A 223 2.24 -19.11 2.50
CA LYS A 223 1.87 -19.81 3.73
C LYS A 223 1.83 -21.32 3.53
N ASP A 224 1.11 -21.78 2.51
CA ASP A 224 0.76 -23.19 2.36
C ASP A 224 1.86 -23.98 1.64
N GLU A 225 2.52 -23.39 0.66
CA GLU A 225 3.52 -24.05 -0.19
C GLU A 225 4.94 -23.58 0.09
N GLY A 226 5.12 -22.41 0.74
CA GLY A 226 6.42 -21.75 0.81
C GLY A 226 6.86 -21.16 -0.53
N SER A 227 5.92 -20.88 -1.43
CA SER A 227 6.18 -20.39 -2.78
C SER A 227 5.57 -18.99 -2.98
N ALA A 228 6.20 -18.17 -3.81
CA ALA A 228 5.67 -16.90 -4.25
C ALA A 228 6.05 -16.65 -5.71
N ASP A 229 5.19 -15.97 -6.44
CA ASP A 229 5.44 -15.58 -7.82
C ASP A 229 5.76 -14.10 -7.91
N LEU A 230 6.86 -13.79 -8.58
CA LEU A 230 7.26 -12.43 -8.91
C LEU A 230 6.96 -12.16 -10.38
N TRP A 231 6.08 -11.20 -10.64
CA TRP A 231 5.72 -10.76 -11.97
C TRP A 231 6.31 -9.38 -12.24
N VAL A 232 7.33 -9.28 -13.07
CA VAL A 232 8.03 -8.01 -13.36
C VAL A 232 7.45 -7.41 -14.64
N LEU A 233 7.08 -6.13 -14.58
CA LEU A 233 6.63 -5.39 -15.76
C LEU A 233 7.85 -4.96 -16.57
N GLU A 234 8.06 -5.61 -17.73
CA GLU A 234 9.22 -5.38 -18.60
C GLU A 234 9.02 -4.17 -19.51
N ASP A 235 7.80 -4.04 -20.07
CA ASP A 235 7.42 -2.94 -20.95
C ASP A 235 6.01 -2.47 -20.59
N THR A 236 5.90 -1.22 -20.11
CA THR A 236 4.62 -0.61 -19.72
C THR A 236 3.71 -0.35 -20.91
N GLY A 237 4.26 -0.02 -22.08
CA GLY A 237 3.49 0.33 -23.28
C GLY A 237 2.88 -0.89 -23.94
N LYS A 238 3.57 -2.03 -23.87
CA LYS A 238 3.09 -3.32 -24.40
C LYS A 238 2.41 -4.20 -23.36
N SER A 239 2.46 -3.82 -22.08
CA SER A 239 1.98 -4.64 -20.97
C SER A 239 2.63 -6.02 -20.94
N GLU A 240 3.94 -6.08 -21.20
CA GLU A 240 4.72 -7.31 -21.20
C GLU A 240 5.24 -7.60 -19.79
N TRP A 241 4.95 -8.81 -19.29
CA TRP A 241 5.33 -9.25 -17.96
C TRP A 241 6.23 -10.48 -18.04
N SER A 242 7.24 -10.56 -17.17
CA SER A 242 8.05 -11.75 -16.95
C SER A 242 7.71 -12.38 -15.60
N LYS A 243 7.68 -13.72 -15.54
CA LYS A 243 7.40 -14.48 -14.31
C LYS A 243 8.67 -15.11 -13.75
N LYS A 244 8.85 -15.01 -12.45
CA LYS A 244 9.84 -15.78 -11.68
C LYS A 244 9.16 -16.39 -10.45
N THR A 245 9.15 -17.71 -10.35
CA THR A 245 8.70 -18.42 -9.14
C THR A 245 9.84 -18.50 -8.13
N LEU A 246 9.53 -18.17 -6.89
CA LEU A 246 10.43 -18.19 -5.74
C LEU A 246 9.94 -19.25 -4.77
N VAL A 247 10.81 -20.17 -4.38
CA VAL A 247 10.48 -21.26 -3.46
C VAL A 247 11.42 -21.16 -2.26
N LEU A 248 10.86 -21.01 -1.07
CA LEU A 248 11.64 -20.93 0.16
C LEU A 248 12.46 -22.20 0.38
N GLN A 249 13.63 -22.04 1.01
CA GLN A 249 14.40 -23.20 1.46
C GLN A 249 13.60 -23.96 2.53
N PRO A 250 13.68 -25.31 2.60
CA PRO A 250 12.94 -26.08 3.60
C PRO A 250 13.18 -25.61 5.04
N CYS A 251 14.41 -25.16 5.35
CA CYS A 251 14.76 -24.62 6.66
C CYS A 251 14.08 -23.28 6.99
N GLN A 252 13.51 -22.58 6.02
CA GLN A 252 12.82 -21.28 6.17
C GLN A 252 11.29 -21.41 6.20
N ARG A 253 10.73 -22.59 5.87
CA ARG A 253 9.27 -22.80 5.79
C ARG A 253 8.54 -22.44 7.08
N HIS A 254 9.14 -22.76 8.22
CA HIS A 254 8.61 -22.44 9.55
C HIS A 254 8.41 -20.94 9.82
N LEU A 255 8.97 -20.04 8.99
CA LEU A 255 8.81 -18.59 9.14
C LEU A 255 7.48 -18.07 8.60
N VAL A 256 6.83 -18.83 7.71
CA VAL A 256 5.60 -18.44 7.00
C VAL A 256 4.44 -19.40 7.25
N GLU A 257 4.72 -20.57 7.82
CA GLU A 257 3.72 -21.58 8.18
C GLU A 257 2.68 -21.01 9.16
N ASP A 258 1.41 -21.26 8.87
CA ASP A 258 0.25 -20.82 9.65
C ASP A 258 0.12 -19.31 9.90
N ILE A 259 0.88 -18.48 9.18
CA ILE A 259 0.88 -17.03 9.35
C ILE A 259 0.43 -16.35 8.06
N GLU A 260 -0.57 -15.48 8.18
CA GLU A 260 -0.95 -14.57 7.10
C GLU A 260 -0.02 -13.37 7.11
N LEU A 261 0.68 -13.16 5.99
CA LEU A 261 1.67 -12.10 5.81
C LEU A 261 1.16 -11.08 4.80
N ILE A 262 1.48 -9.81 5.04
CA ILE A 262 1.19 -8.69 4.16
C ILE A 262 2.46 -7.92 3.83
N VAL A 263 2.54 -7.34 2.64
CA VAL A 263 3.67 -6.53 2.23
C VAL A 263 3.57 -5.13 2.83
N LYS A 264 4.65 -4.71 3.47
CA LYS A 264 4.79 -3.37 4.09
C LYS A 264 5.68 -2.42 3.31
N GLY A 265 6.15 -2.88 2.14
CA GLY A 265 6.97 -2.14 1.18
C GLY A 265 8.29 -2.84 0.89
N THR A 266 9.20 -2.09 0.27
CA THR A 266 10.55 -2.53 -0.06
C THR A 266 11.59 -1.67 0.64
N THR A 267 12.74 -2.28 0.92
CA THR A 267 13.94 -1.60 1.40
C THR A 267 14.72 -0.98 0.25
N GLN A 268 15.64 -0.05 0.54
CA GLN A 268 16.52 0.58 -0.45
C GLN A 268 17.37 -0.44 -1.23
N ASP A 269 17.74 -1.56 -0.59
CA ASP A 269 18.48 -2.65 -1.21
C ASP A 269 17.56 -3.71 -1.85
N GLY A 270 16.28 -3.39 -2.05
CA GLY A 270 15.34 -4.19 -2.85
C GLY A 270 14.76 -5.42 -2.13
N LYS A 271 14.96 -5.56 -0.82
CA LYS A 271 14.29 -6.62 -0.03
C LYS A 271 12.85 -6.23 0.25
N VAL A 272 11.92 -7.17 0.07
CA VAL A 272 10.52 -7.01 0.45
C VAL A 272 10.39 -7.12 1.96
N ILE A 273 9.59 -6.24 2.56
CA ILE A 273 9.26 -6.26 3.98
C ILE A 273 7.90 -6.93 4.12
N LEU A 274 7.86 -8.10 4.76
CA LEU A 274 6.63 -8.79 5.11
C LEU A 274 6.37 -8.67 6.61
N ALA A 275 5.11 -8.54 6.99
CA ALA A 275 4.69 -8.54 8.38
C ALA A 275 3.44 -9.41 8.55
N PRO A 276 3.31 -10.14 9.68
CA PRO A 276 2.04 -10.71 10.10
C PRO A 276 0.90 -9.68 10.08
N VAL A 277 -0.27 -10.09 9.60
CA VAL A 277 -1.51 -9.27 9.66
C VAL A 277 -1.85 -8.94 11.12
N GLU A 278 -1.73 -9.94 11.99
CA GLU A 278 -1.97 -9.85 13.42
C GLU A 278 -0.73 -10.32 14.18
N MET A 279 -0.38 -9.61 15.25
CA MET A 279 0.76 -9.95 16.10
C MET A 279 0.30 -10.09 17.56
N HIS A 280 0.72 -11.18 18.19
CA HIS A 280 0.51 -11.43 19.62
C HIS A 280 1.88 -11.56 20.31
N SER A 281 2.17 -10.72 21.29
CA SER A 281 3.32 -10.84 22.21
C SER A 281 4.75 -10.87 21.61
N ARG A 282 4.91 -10.86 20.28
CA ARG A 282 6.24 -10.85 19.61
C ARG A 282 6.16 -10.03 18.34
N PHE A 283 6.78 -8.86 18.35
CA PHE A 283 6.86 -7.99 17.19
C PHE A 283 8.07 -8.39 16.33
N TYR A 284 7.82 -8.69 15.06
CA TYR A 284 8.88 -9.01 14.10
C TYR A 284 8.44 -8.65 12.68
N ILE A 285 9.41 -8.54 11.79
CA ILE A 285 9.20 -8.48 10.35
C ILE A 285 10.06 -9.54 9.68
N LEU A 286 9.71 -9.87 8.45
CA LEU A 286 10.52 -10.71 7.59
C LEU A 286 11.07 -9.85 6.44
N TYR A 287 12.38 -9.88 6.24
CA TYR A 287 12.99 -9.36 5.03
C TYR A 287 13.16 -10.49 4.03
N TYR A 288 12.55 -10.35 2.87
CA TYR A 288 12.70 -11.30 1.78
C TYR A 288 13.58 -10.71 0.69
N ASN A 289 14.79 -11.24 0.54
CA ASN A 289 15.65 -10.93 -0.59
C ASN A 289 15.24 -11.80 -1.78
N LEU A 290 14.53 -11.20 -2.74
CA LEU A 290 14.03 -11.91 -3.93
C LEU A 290 15.14 -12.29 -4.94
N GLN A 291 16.32 -11.67 -4.82
CA GLN A 291 17.47 -11.97 -5.68
C GLN A 291 18.20 -13.22 -5.19
N SER A 292 18.53 -13.27 -3.90
CA SER A 292 19.16 -14.45 -3.28
C SER A 292 18.15 -15.53 -2.86
N ASN A 293 16.86 -15.23 -2.96
CA ASN A 293 15.76 -16.09 -2.49
C ASN A 293 15.93 -16.49 -1.02
N ASP A 294 16.23 -15.49 -0.18
CA ASP A 294 16.50 -15.68 1.25
C ASP A 294 15.49 -14.90 2.09
N LEU A 295 14.82 -15.61 3.00
CA LEU A 295 13.86 -15.04 3.94
C LEU A 295 14.46 -14.97 5.34
N ARG A 296 14.47 -13.77 5.91
CA ARG A 296 15.07 -13.53 7.21
C ARG A 296 14.11 -12.88 8.19
N LYS A 297 13.96 -13.47 9.36
CA LYS A 297 13.24 -12.88 10.49
C LYS A 297 14.10 -11.89 11.27
N VAL A 298 13.48 -10.77 11.60
CA VAL A 298 14.09 -9.69 12.38
C VAL A 298 13.10 -9.25 13.46
N GLU A 299 13.53 -9.36 14.71
CA GLU A 299 12.74 -8.94 15.87
C GLU A 299 12.65 -7.42 15.95
N ILE A 300 11.51 -6.91 16.42
CA ILE A 300 11.33 -5.48 16.73
C ILE A 300 11.41 -5.33 18.25
N LYS A 301 12.42 -4.62 18.72
CA LYS A 301 12.67 -4.34 20.14
C LYS A 301 12.34 -2.89 20.49
N GLY A 302 12.06 -2.62 21.77
CA GLY A 302 11.73 -1.28 22.26
C GLY A 302 10.24 -0.91 22.16
N VAL A 303 9.39 -1.86 21.76
CA VAL A 303 7.94 -1.67 21.87
C VAL A 303 7.57 -1.59 23.36
N PRO A 304 6.70 -0.67 23.80
CA PRO A 304 6.35 -0.59 25.21
C PRO A 304 5.62 -1.86 25.70
N ASP A 305 5.97 -2.33 26.90
CA ASP A 305 5.47 -3.60 27.48
C ASP A 305 3.94 -3.71 27.48
N SER A 306 3.23 -2.59 27.63
CA SER A 306 1.76 -2.51 27.59
C SER A 306 1.12 -3.00 26.30
N TRP A 307 1.91 -3.21 25.23
CA TRP A 307 1.45 -3.70 23.93
C TRP A 307 1.65 -5.21 23.75
N PHE A 308 2.37 -5.88 24.66
CA PHE A 308 2.64 -7.32 24.54
C PHE A 308 1.46 -8.20 24.97
N ASP A 309 0.57 -7.66 25.82
CA ASP A 309 -0.63 -8.34 26.31
C ASP A 309 -1.89 -8.03 25.48
N LYS A 310 -1.74 -7.37 24.32
CA LYS A 310 -2.86 -6.91 23.49
C LYS A 310 -2.80 -7.56 22.11
N GLU A 311 -3.96 -7.89 21.56
CA GLU A 311 -4.09 -8.08 20.12
C GLU A 311 -3.92 -6.73 19.43
N CYS A 312 -2.98 -6.66 18.50
CA CYS A 312 -2.57 -5.41 17.89
C CYS A 312 -2.51 -5.54 16.38
N TYR A 313 -3.17 -4.60 15.70
CA TYR A 313 -2.98 -4.39 14.27
C TYR A 313 -1.69 -3.62 14.04
N PHE A 314 -0.84 -4.19 13.18
CA PHE A 314 0.50 -3.69 12.89
C PHE A 314 0.52 -3.01 11.51
N ASP A 315 0.70 -1.68 11.50
CA ASP A 315 0.88 -0.93 10.26
C ASP A 315 2.30 -0.36 10.17
N LEU A 316 3.12 -0.95 9.30
CA LEU A 316 4.48 -0.53 9.04
C LEU A 316 4.55 0.03 7.62
N ASN A 317 5.15 1.22 7.49
CA ASN A 317 5.54 1.74 6.20
C ASN A 317 6.99 2.23 6.32
N SER A 318 7.81 1.84 5.35
CA SER A 318 9.19 2.31 5.22
C SER A 318 9.18 3.79 4.81
N MET A 319 9.92 4.64 5.51
CA MET A 319 10.22 6.00 5.06
C MET A 319 11.58 5.98 4.38
N ASP A 320 11.63 6.45 3.13
CA ASP A 320 12.91 6.58 2.45
C ASP A 320 13.70 7.74 3.05
N LYS A 321 14.98 7.53 3.37
CA LYS A 321 15.83 8.52 4.06
C LYS A 321 16.28 9.68 3.14
N SER A 322 15.83 9.72 1.89
CA SER A 322 16.38 10.58 0.83
C SER A 322 15.75 11.97 0.76
N GLU A 323 14.80 12.32 1.63
CA GLU A 323 13.89 13.44 1.33
C GLU A 323 14.05 14.63 2.29
N SER A 324 14.41 15.77 1.70
CA SER A 324 14.53 17.08 2.34
C SER A 324 13.20 17.62 2.86
N PHE A 325 13.23 18.28 4.02
CA PHE A 325 12.08 18.89 4.69
C PHE A 325 11.44 20.00 3.86
N ILE A 326 10.11 20.00 3.77
CA ILE A 326 9.33 21.02 3.03
C ILE A 326 8.39 21.72 4.00
N TYR A 327 8.25 23.04 3.84
CA TYR A 327 7.30 23.87 4.56
C TYR A 327 6.00 23.96 3.76
N LEU A 328 4.85 23.70 4.39
CA LEU A 328 3.56 24.01 3.79
C LEU A 328 3.33 25.52 3.96
N GLU A 329 3.55 26.29 2.90
CA GLU A 329 3.09 27.68 2.87
C GLU A 329 1.58 27.68 2.63
N THR A 330 0.85 28.29 3.56
CA THR A 330 -0.61 28.45 3.56
C THR A 330 -1.06 29.63 2.72
#